data_AF-A0A0F5ALQ0-F1
#
_entry.id   AF-A0A0F5ALQ0-F1
#
_cell.length_a   1.000
_cell.length_b   1.000
_cell.length_c   1.000
_cell.angle_alpha   90.00
_cell.angle_beta   90.00
_cell.angle_gamma   90.00
#
_symmetry.space_group_name_H-M   'P 1'
#
loop_
_entity.id
_entity.type
_entity.pdbx_description
1 polymer ?
#
loop_
_entity_poly.entity_id
_entity_poly.type
_entity_poly.pdbx_seq_one_letter_code
_entity_poly.pdbx_strand_id
1 'polypeptide(L)'
;MLSLFLVTPLKLVLLALVALLGGVIWRYSATAFAGEADKHRFLSSLLLTLSAVLLVLVSNHLLLFWLAWVAVSLSLGRLILFYPHRPRAQLAAHKKMLLARFSELLLGGAFLLLFFHYQTAQIDQLMFQVSQQPHTLTVSIAAFMLVGVAIIKCAQLPLHGWLIQVVEAPTPVSALLHAGIVNLGGILLMLFAPVLAASPSASLALLVIAGVSTLVAGLVSLTRVSIKVKLAWSTVAQMGLMLVEIALGLYELALLHLLAHSFYKAFSFLNSGNGVNHWLATQLADASVPRRSHWLAAMATAAGLIVAVHLSVGILNSLAAGWLLWMAMTMLLLPALTRPGAARPTRVLLSSVFALGLLGLYAAIKHSLIVFVAGGNATYLFADAFALVLFIALFALSLAVQYWPHKAWVNRLFIWLNAGAYLDEWATRLTLKWWPSASLIQLQTTQWQPHKETR
;
A
#
# COMPACT_ATOMS: atom_id res chain seq x y z
N MET A 1 -26.91 -1.21 -23.42
CA MET A 1 -25.96 -1.88 -24.35
C MET A 1 -25.02 -2.75 -23.53
N LEU A 2 -24.81 -4.00 -23.91
CA LEU A 2 -23.83 -4.90 -23.27
C LEU A 2 -22.43 -4.53 -23.77
N SER A 3 -21.74 -3.59 -23.12
CA SER A 3 -20.36 -3.24 -23.47
C SER A 3 -19.39 -4.02 -22.60
N LEU A 4 -18.43 -4.73 -23.21
CA LEU A 4 -17.34 -5.40 -22.47
C LEU A 4 -16.43 -4.41 -21.74
N PHE A 5 -16.43 -3.15 -22.19
CA PHE A 5 -15.61 -2.07 -21.65
C PHE A 5 -16.49 -0.92 -21.18
N LEU A 6 -16.08 -0.28 -20.09
CA LEU A 6 -16.72 0.92 -19.55
C LEU A 6 -15.68 1.79 -18.86
N VAL A 7 -15.63 3.05 -19.25
CA VAL A 7 -14.71 4.05 -18.71
C VAL A 7 -15.50 5.11 -17.95
N THR A 8 -15.51 4.96 -16.62
CA THR A 8 -16.11 5.92 -15.68
C THR A 8 -15.07 7.00 -15.29
N PRO A 9 -15.48 8.14 -14.69
CA PRO A 9 -14.55 9.14 -14.18
C PRO A 9 -13.45 8.58 -13.26
N LEU A 10 -13.79 7.69 -12.31
CA LEU A 10 -12.80 7.00 -11.46
C LEU A 10 -11.73 6.28 -12.30
N LYS A 11 -12.20 5.46 -13.24
CA LYS A 11 -11.33 4.70 -14.16
C LYS A 11 -10.45 5.61 -15.00
N LEU A 12 -10.91 6.78 -15.44
CA LEU A 12 -10.06 7.75 -16.16
C LEU A 12 -8.86 8.21 -15.33
N VAL A 13 -9.10 8.56 -14.06
CA VAL A 13 -8.03 8.96 -13.12
C VAL A 13 -7.03 7.81 -12.94
N LEU A 14 -7.52 6.57 -12.77
CA LEU A 14 -6.67 5.40 -12.61
C LEU A 14 -5.89 5.04 -13.90
N LEU A 15 -6.51 5.17 -15.07
CA LEU A 15 -5.86 4.95 -16.36
C LEU A 15 -4.74 5.98 -16.59
N ALA A 16 -4.99 7.25 -16.28
CA ALA A 16 -3.99 8.30 -16.37
C ALA A 16 -2.79 8.02 -15.44
N LEU A 17 -3.05 7.59 -14.20
CA LEU A 17 -2.00 7.17 -13.27
C LEU A 17 -1.17 6.02 -13.84
N VAL A 18 -1.81 4.95 -14.31
CA VAL A 18 -1.12 3.77 -14.85
C VAL A 18 -0.29 4.13 -16.09
N ALA A 19 -0.82 4.97 -16.99
CA ALA A 19 -0.10 5.43 -18.17
C ALA A 19 1.15 6.24 -17.80
N LEU A 20 1.01 7.20 -16.88
CA LEU A 20 2.10 8.06 -16.42
C LEU A 20 3.21 7.24 -15.73
N LEU A 21 2.85 6.39 -14.76
CA LEU A 21 3.82 5.52 -14.09
C LEU A 21 4.43 4.50 -15.04
N GLY A 22 3.62 3.92 -15.93
CA GLY A 22 4.09 2.99 -16.95
C GLY A 22 5.15 3.61 -17.85
N GLY A 23 4.93 4.84 -18.32
CA GLY A 23 5.90 5.59 -19.12
C GLY A 23 7.21 5.87 -18.38
N VAL A 24 7.13 6.32 -17.13
CA VAL A 24 8.31 6.60 -16.30
C VAL A 24 9.11 5.32 -16.03
N ILE A 25 8.44 4.24 -15.60
CA ILE A 25 9.08 2.96 -15.28
C ILE A 25 9.67 2.33 -16.53
N TRP A 26 8.98 2.41 -17.67
CA TRP A 26 9.48 1.90 -18.95
C TRP A 26 10.76 2.65 -19.37
N ARG A 27 10.74 3.99 -19.34
CA ARG A 27 11.91 4.81 -19.70
C ARG A 27 13.09 4.52 -18.77
N TYR A 28 12.85 4.45 -17.46
CA TYR A 28 13.87 4.07 -16.48
C TYR A 28 14.42 2.66 -16.75
N SER A 29 13.56 1.69 -17.09
CA SER A 29 13.99 0.32 -17.39
C SER A 29 14.83 0.24 -18.66
N ALA A 30 14.47 1.02 -19.69
CA ALA A 30 15.19 1.04 -20.96
C ALA A 30 16.63 1.55 -20.81
N THR A 31 16.87 2.53 -19.93
CA THR A 31 18.20 3.02 -19.57
C THR A 31 18.91 2.10 -18.59
N ALA A 32 18.24 1.66 -17.53
CA ALA A 32 18.85 0.82 -16.48
C ALA A 32 19.37 -0.53 -17.02
N PHE A 33 18.73 -1.08 -18.06
CA PHE A 33 19.11 -2.35 -18.66
C PHE A 33 19.80 -2.22 -20.02
N ALA A 34 20.35 -1.05 -20.35
CA ALA A 34 20.98 -0.82 -21.66
C ALA A 34 22.11 -1.83 -21.99
N GLY A 35 22.81 -2.34 -20.97
CA GLY A 35 23.86 -3.35 -21.12
C GLY A 35 23.44 -4.81 -20.84
N GLU A 36 22.16 -5.07 -20.52
CA GLU A 36 21.68 -6.43 -20.21
C GLU A 36 21.20 -7.15 -21.48
N ALA A 37 21.66 -8.38 -21.70
CA ALA A 37 21.24 -9.21 -22.85
C ALA A 37 19.71 -9.44 -22.86
N ASP A 38 19.12 -9.59 -21.68
CA ASP A 38 17.70 -9.92 -21.52
C ASP A 38 16.76 -8.70 -21.48
N LYS A 39 17.25 -7.50 -21.85
CA LYS A 39 16.48 -6.25 -21.86
C LYS A 39 15.13 -6.35 -22.56
N HIS A 40 15.10 -6.96 -23.76
CA HIS A 40 13.86 -7.07 -24.55
C HIS A 40 12.81 -7.98 -23.89
N ARG A 41 13.24 -9.06 -23.23
CA ARG A 41 12.37 -9.93 -22.44
C ARG A 41 11.76 -9.17 -21.26
N PHE A 42 12.55 -8.33 -20.61
CA PHE A 42 12.06 -7.47 -19.52
C PHE A 42 11.03 -6.47 -20.01
N LEU A 43 11.35 -5.67 -21.05
CA LEU A 43 10.48 -4.61 -21.54
C LEU A 43 9.16 -5.15 -22.10
N SER A 44 9.18 -6.29 -22.81
CA SER A 44 7.95 -6.95 -23.28
C SER A 44 7.09 -7.46 -22.12
N SER A 45 7.70 -8.07 -21.10
CA SER A 45 6.98 -8.50 -19.89
C SER A 45 6.39 -7.32 -19.10
N LEU A 46 7.10 -6.18 -19.07
CA LEU A 46 6.62 -4.94 -18.46
C LEU A 46 5.39 -4.41 -19.19
N LEU A 47 5.45 -4.28 -20.51
CA LEU A 47 4.32 -3.84 -21.33
C LEU A 47 3.12 -4.79 -21.20
N LEU A 48 3.35 -6.10 -21.24
CA LEU A 48 2.29 -7.09 -21.08
C LEU A 48 1.62 -6.98 -19.69
N THR A 49 2.39 -6.73 -18.65
CA THR A 49 1.86 -6.50 -17.30
C THR A 49 1.02 -5.22 -17.25
N LEU A 50 1.51 -4.12 -17.83
CA LEU A 50 0.78 -2.85 -17.89
C LEU A 50 -0.51 -2.97 -18.70
N SER A 51 -0.48 -3.63 -19.87
CA SER A 51 -1.66 -3.90 -20.69
C SER A 51 -2.70 -4.73 -19.94
N ALA A 52 -2.28 -5.74 -19.18
CA ALA A 52 -3.20 -6.52 -18.34
C ALA A 52 -3.84 -5.67 -17.23
N VAL A 53 -3.09 -4.77 -16.60
CA VAL A 53 -3.64 -3.82 -15.61
C VAL A 53 -4.64 -2.88 -16.26
N LEU A 54 -4.33 -2.31 -17.43
CA LEU A 54 -5.26 -1.46 -18.18
C LEU A 54 -6.54 -2.22 -18.52
N LEU A 55 -6.42 -3.49 -18.94
CA LEU A 55 -7.56 -4.35 -19.25
C LEU A 55 -8.47 -4.58 -18.02
N VAL A 56 -7.90 -4.80 -16.84
CA VAL A 56 -8.66 -4.87 -15.57
C VAL A 56 -9.47 -3.59 -15.37
N LEU A 57 -8.85 -2.41 -15.54
CA LEU A 57 -9.51 -1.12 -15.30
C LEU A 57 -10.66 -0.87 -16.28
N VAL A 58 -10.46 -1.10 -17.58
CA VAL A 58 -11.49 -0.82 -18.58
C VAL A 58 -12.61 -1.86 -18.60
N SER A 59 -12.39 -3.05 -18.04
CA SER A 59 -13.37 -4.14 -18.05
C SER A 59 -14.69 -3.74 -17.38
N ASN A 60 -15.78 -4.06 -18.05
CA ASN A 60 -17.15 -3.98 -17.52
C ASN A 60 -17.79 -5.37 -17.39
N HIS A 61 -17.09 -6.44 -17.73
CA HIS A 61 -17.61 -7.81 -17.66
C HIS A 61 -16.83 -8.64 -16.63
N LEU A 62 -17.52 -9.36 -15.75
CA LEU A 62 -16.90 -10.13 -14.65
C LEU A 62 -15.82 -11.10 -15.14
N LEU A 63 -16.13 -11.90 -16.17
CA LEU A 63 -15.17 -12.87 -16.73
C LEU A 63 -13.92 -12.19 -17.31
N LEU A 64 -14.10 -11.09 -18.07
CA LEU A 64 -12.98 -10.35 -18.66
C LEU A 64 -12.10 -9.74 -17.57
N PHE A 65 -12.73 -9.14 -16.55
CA PHE A 65 -12.03 -8.61 -15.38
C PHE A 65 -11.18 -9.70 -14.70
N TRP A 66 -11.77 -10.87 -14.48
CA TRP A 66 -11.08 -12.00 -13.85
C TRP A 66 -9.91 -12.53 -14.69
N LEU A 67 -10.11 -12.73 -16.00
CA LEU A 67 -9.04 -13.17 -16.91
C LEU A 67 -7.89 -12.15 -16.97
N ALA A 68 -8.22 -10.85 -17.03
CA ALA A 68 -7.23 -9.79 -17.01
C ALA A 68 -6.44 -9.78 -15.67
N TRP A 69 -7.12 -9.99 -14.56
CA TRP A 69 -6.51 -10.08 -13.23
C TRP A 69 -5.54 -11.26 -13.10
N VAL A 70 -5.92 -12.42 -13.65
CA VAL A 70 -5.04 -13.59 -13.78
C VAL A 70 -3.83 -13.26 -14.65
N ALA A 71 -4.03 -12.57 -15.78
CA ALA A 71 -2.96 -12.16 -16.69
C ALA A 71 -1.95 -11.21 -16.02
N VAL A 72 -2.41 -10.26 -15.17
CA VAL A 72 -1.52 -9.41 -14.35
C VAL A 72 -0.62 -10.28 -13.46
N SER A 73 -1.18 -11.31 -12.82
CA SER A 73 -0.41 -12.18 -11.95
C SER A 73 0.66 -12.98 -12.70
N LEU A 74 0.30 -13.58 -13.84
CA LEU A 74 1.21 -14.41 -14.63
C LEU A 74 2.35 -13.59 -15.25
N SER A 75 2.02 -12.44 -15.82
CA SER A 75 2.98 -11.52 -16.42
C SER A 75 3.98 -10.96 -15.41
N LEU A 76 3.50 -10.57 -14.24
CA LEU A 76 4.33 -10.15 -13.13
C LEU A 76 5.30 -11.23 -12.65
N GLY A 77 4.91 -12.50 -12.73
CA GLY A 77 5.79 -13.63 -12.42
C GLY A 77 7.06 -13.63 -13.29
N ARG A 78 6.94 -13.26 -14.57
CA ARG A 78 8.07 -13.13 -15.50
C ARG A 78 9.02 -12.01 -15.10
N LEU A 79 8.48 -10.89 -14.60
CA LEU A 79 9.29 -9.75 -14.13
C LEU A 79 10.06 -10.06 -12.85
N ILE A 80 9.44 -10.79 -11.92
CA ILE A 80 10.08 -11.18 -10.65
C ILE A 80 11.21 -12.18 -10.93
N LEU A 81 11.00 -13.10 -11.86
CA LEU A 81 12.00 -14.08 -12.30
C LEU A 81 12.91 -13.55 -13.41
N PHE A 82 13.23 -12.24 -13.40
CA PHE A 82 14.21 -11.68 -14.34
C PHE A 82 15.59 -12.37 -14.20
N TYR A 83 16.00 -12.67 -12.96
CA TYR A 83 17.17 -13.48 -12.64
C TYR A 83 16.74 -14.85 -12.08
N PRO A 84 16.37 -15.81 -12.94
CA PRO A 84 15.72 -17.06 -12.51
C PRO A 84 16.62 -17.96 -11.66
N HIS A 85 17.94 -17.84 -11.77
CA HIS A 85 18.88 -18.68 -11.02
C HIS A 85 19.05 -18.29 -9.55
N ARG A 86 18.48 -17.16 -9.09
CA ARG A 86 18.58 -16.74 -7.69
C ARG A 86 17.55 -17.48 -6.83
N PRO A 87 17.97 -18.27 -5.81
CA PRO A 87 17.04 -19.01 -4.95
C PRO A 87 16.00 -18.12 -4.26
N ARG A 88 16.41 -16.94 -3.80
CA ARG A 88 15.50 -15.99 -3.15
C ARG A 88 14.43 -15.46 -4.11
N ALA A 89 14.79 -15.22 -5.38
CA ALA A 89 13.83 -14.79 -6.40
C ALA A 89 12.81 -15.90 -6.71
N GLN A 90 13.26 -17.16 -6.77
CA GLN A 90 12.36 -18.30 -6.95
C GLN A 90 11.41 -18.48 -5.76
N LEU A 91 11.89 -18.35 -4.52
CA LEU A 91 11.06 -18.43 -3.32
C LEU A 91 9.99 -17.32 -3.32
N ALA A 92 10.40 -16.09 -3.62
CA ALA A 92 9.49 -14.95 -3.70
C ALA A 92 8.42 -15.16 -4.80
N ALA A 93 8.82 -15.62 -5.99
CA ALA A 93 7.91 -15.93 -7.09
C ALA A 93 6.94 -17.05 -6.74
N HIS A 94 7.39 -18.11 -6.07
CA HIS A 94 6.57 -19.24 -5.63
C HIS A 94 5.48 -18.80 -4.64
N LYS A 95 5.87 -18.10 -3.57
CA LYS A 95 4.92 -17.57 -2.57
C LYS A 95 3.91 -16.62 -3.20
N LYS A 96 4.37 -15.72 -4.08
CA LYS A 96 3.50 -14.82 -4.84
C LYS A 96 2.52 -15.59 -5.71
N MET A 97 2.96 -16.64 -6.40
CA MET A 97 2.10 -17.43 -7.27
C MET A 97 0.98 -18.12 -6.47
N LEU A 98 1.33 -18.77 -5.36
CA LEU A 98 0.35 -19.45 -4.50
C LEU A 98 -0.71 -18.49 -3.98
N LEU A 99 -0.29 -17.37 -3.38
CA LEU A 99 -1.22 -16.36 -2.87
C LEU A 99 -2.04 -15.71 -3.99
N ALA A 100 -1.45 -15.53 -5.18
CA ALA A 100 -2.20 -15.01 -6.31
C ALA A 100 -3.29 -15.99 -6.79
N ARG A 101 -2.99 -17.30 -6.92
CA ARG A 101 -4.00 -18.31 -7.27
C ARG A 101 -5.13 -18.33 -6.25
N PHE A 102 -4.80 -18.28 -4.96
CA PHE A 102 -5.81 -18.23 -3.91
C PHE A 102 -6.69 -16.97 -4.01
N SER A 103 -6.10 -15.80 -4.24
CA SER A 103 -6.86 -14.56 -4.45
C SER A 103 -7.75 -14.61 -5.68
N GLU A 104 -7.33 -15.28 -6.75
CA GLU A 104 -8.12 -15.39 -7.98
C GLU A 104 -9.29 -16.37 -7.84
N LEU A 105 -9.13 -17.42 -7.03
CA LEU A 105 -10.24 -18.31 -6.64
C LEU A 105 -11.29 -17.55 -5.82
N LEU A 106 -10.86 -16.73 -4.86
CA LEU A 106 -11.78 -15.87 -4.10
C LEU A 106 -12.50 -14.86 -5.00
N LEU A 107 -11.78 -14.22 -5.92
CA LEU A 107 -12.37 -13.27 -6.87
C LEU A 107 -13.38 -13.95 -7.79
N GLY A 108 -13.01 -15.11 -8.36
CA GLY A 108 -13.89 -15.89 -9.23
C GLY A 108 -15.13 -16.39 -8.49
N GLY A 109 -14.98 -16.86 -7.25
CA GLY A 109 -16.11 -17.28 -6.42
C GLY A 109 -17.05 -16.12 -6.07
N ALA A 110 -16.52 -14.95 -5.72
CA ALA A 110 -17.33 -13.75 -5.51
C ALA A 110 -18.12 -13.37 -6.77
N PHE A 111 -17.47 -13.41 -7.93
CA PHE A 111 -18.10 -13.09 -9.21
C PHE A 111 -19.19 -14.10 -9.59
N LEU A 112 -18.96 -15.40 -9.36
CA LEU A 112 -19.97 -16.44 -9.61
C LEU A 112 -21.18 -16.25 -8.68
N LEU A 113 -20.97 -15.99 -7.39
CA LEU A 113 -22.07 -15.74 -6.45
C LEU A 113 -22.92 -14.54 -6.87
N LEU A 114 -22.27 -13.43 -7.23
CA LEU A 114 -22.98 -12.23 -7.67
C LEU A 114 -23.70 -12.47 -9.02
N PHE A 115 -23.07 -13.18 -9.95
CA PHE A 115 -23.69 -13.54 -11.24
C PHE A 115 -24.95 -14.40 -11.03
N PHE A 116 -24.87 -15.47 -10.23
CA PHE A 116 -26.03 -16.34 -10.01
C PHE A 116 -27.15 -15.65 -9.22
N HIS A 117 -26.82 -14.67 -8.38
CA HIS A 117 -27.85 -13.93 -7.63
C HIS A 117 -28.56 -12.89 -8.50
N TYR A 118 -27.81 -12.10 -9.27
CA TYR A 118 -28.32 -10.95 -10.01
C TYR A 118 -28.58 -11.22 -11.50
N GLN A 119 -28.17 -12.38 -12.00
CA GLN A 119 -28.36 -12.83 -13.39
C GLN A 119 -27.77 -11.87 -14.44
N THR A 120 -26.70 -11.15 -14.07
CA THR A 120 -25.93 -10.29 -14.99
C THR A 120 -24.43 -10.44 -14.75
N ALA A 121 -23.67 -10.43 -15.85
CA ALA A 121 -22.21 -10.41 -15.82
C ALA A 121 -21.62 -9.01 -16.06
N GLN A 122 -22.48 -8.01 -16.29
CA GLN A 122 -22.08 -6.62 -16.47
C GLN A 122 -21.92 -5.93 -15.11
N ILE A 123 -20.73 -5.41 -14.84
CA ILE A 123 -20.32 -4.88 -13.54
C ILE A 123 -21.15 -3.64 -13.18
N ASP A 124 -21.37 -2.72 -14.10
CA ASP A 124 -22.18 -1.51 -13.89
C ASP A 124 -23.63 -1.85 -13.49
N GLN A 125 -24.27 -2.77 -14.21
CA GLN A 125 -25.63 -3.23 -13.92
C GLN A 125 -25.68 -3.95 -12.57
N LEU A 126 -24.68 -4.78 -12.29
CA LEU A 126 -24.56 -5.51 -11.03
C LEU A 126 -24.43 -4.54 -9.86
N MET A 127 -23.58 -3.52 -9.97
CA MET A 127 -23.40 -2.50 -8.93
C MET A 127 -24.69 -1.72 -8.69
N PHE A 128 -25.42 -1.39 -9.76
CA PHE A 128 -26.74 -0.76 -9.63
C PHE A 128 -27.73 -1.66 -8.90
N GLN A 129 -27.86 -2.94 -9.27
CA GLN A 129 -28.79 -3.86 -8.62
C GLN A 129 -28.46 -4.13 -7.15
N VAL A 130 -27.17 -4.26 -6.81
CA VAL A 130 -26.70 -4.37 -5.41
C VAL A 130 -27.15 -3.16 -4.58
N SER A 131 -27.10 -1.96 -5.15
CA SER A 131 -27.53 -0.74 -4.45
C SER A 131 -29.03 -0.68 -4.17
N GLN A 132 -29.85 -1.37 -5.00
CA GLN A 132 -31.31 -1.42 -4.84
C GLN A 132 -31.76 -2.49 -3.85
N GLN A 133 -30.99 -3.59 -3.73
CA GLN A 133 -31.28 -4.70 -2.83
C GLN A 133 -30.06 -5.01 -1.96
N PRO A 134 -29.67 -4.10 -1.05
CA PRO A 134 -28.53 -4.33 -0.18
C PRO A 134 -28.84 -5.42 0.87
N HIS A 135 -27.80 -5.91 1.53
CA HIS A 135 -27.88 -6.76 2.72
C HIS A 135 -28.38 -8.21 2.54
N THR A 136 -28.25 -8.79 1.34
CA THR A 136 -28.46 -10.24 1.19
C THR A 136 -27.27 -11.04 1.71
N LEU A 137 -27.52 -12.27 2.17
CA LEU A 137 -26.46 -13.18 2.62
C LEU A 137 -25.43 -13.43 1.50
N THR A 138 -25.91 -13.61 0.27
CA THR A 138 -25.06 -13.82 -0.91
C THR A 138 -24.10 -12.66 -1.15
N VAL A 139 -24.61 -11.42 -1.06
CA VAL A 139 -23.79 -10.21 -1.19
C VAL A 139 -22.78 -10.11 -0.05
N SER A 140 -23.16 -10.47 1.18
CA SER A 140 -22.24 -10.48 2.32
C SER A 140 -21.10 -11.49 2.14
N ILE A 141 -21.40 -12.71 1.67
CA ILE A 141 -20.36 -13.72 1.38
C ILE A 141 -19.44 -13.21 0.26
N ALA A 142 -19.99 -12.65 -0.81
CA ALA A 142 -19.21 -12.05 -1.88
C ALA A 142 -18.31 -10.91 -1.37
N ALA A 143 -18.82 -10.05 -0.48
CA ALA A 143 -18.06 -8.98 0.15
C ALA A 143 -16.88 -9.52 0.97
N PHE A 144 -17.08 -10.57 1.78
CA PHE A 144 -15.98 -11.24 2.49
C PHE A 144 -14.93 -11.82 1.56
N MET A 145 -15.34 -12.41 0.44
CA MET A 145 -14.41 -12.92 -0.57
C MET A 145 -13.60 -11.77 -1.19
N LEU A 146 -14.24 -10.66 -1.57
CA LEU A 146 -13.55 -9.47 -2.11
C LEU A 146 -12.59 -8.85 -1.08
N VAL A 147 -12.98 -8.79 0.20
CA VAL A 147 -12.09 -8.38 1.31
C VAL A 147 -10.87 -9.31 1.41
N GLY A 148 -11.06 -10.62 1.30
CA GLY A 148 -9.97 -11.59 1.24
C GLY A 148 -9.02 -11.34 0.06
N VAL A 149 -9.57 -11.04 -1.13
CA VAL A 149 -8.76 -10.66 -2.30
C VAL A 149 -7.93 -9.40 -2.02
N ALA A 150 -8.56 -8.37 -1.45
CA ALA A 150 -7.90 -7.10 -1.13
C ALA A 150 -6.79 -7.27 -0.09
N ILE A 151 -7.03 -8.03 0.99
CA ILE A 151 -6.04 -8.35 2.03
C ILE A 151 -4.81 -9.02 1.40
N ILE A 152 -5.01 -9.99 0.51
CA ILE A 152 -3.90 -10.70 -0.16
C ILE A 152 -3.13 -9.74 -1.09
N LYS A 153 -3.84 -9.01 -1.96
CA LYS A 153 -3.22 -8.14 -2.99
C LYS A 153 -2.59 -6.88 -2.43
N CYS A 154 -3.10 -6.37 -1.32
CA CYS A 154 -2.49 -5.27 -0.57
C CYS A 154 -1.41 -5.76 0.40
N ALA A 155 -1.08 -7.06 0.37
CA ALA A 155 -0.03 -7.66 1.20
C ALA A 155 -0.22 -7.42 2.71
N GLN A 156 -1.45 -7.54 3.21
CA GLN A 156 -1.76 -7.33 4.63
C GLN A 156 -1.33 -8.52 5.49
N LEU A 157 -1.07 -8.29 6.78
CA LEU A 157 -0.63 -9.34 7.70
C LEU A 157 -1.69 -10.44 7.89
N PRO A 158 -1.30 -11.72 8.01
CA PRO A 158 0.07 -12.26 7.93
C PRO A 158 0.54 -12.57 6.49
N LEU A 159 -0.26 -12.29 5.46
CA LEU A 159 0.00 -12.66 4.06
C LEU A 159 0.96 -11.73 3.31
N HIS A 160 1.53 -10.74 3.99
CA HIS A 160 2.49 -9.76 3.47
C HIS A 160 3.77 -10.31 2.82
N GLY A 161 4.16 -11.56 3.15
CA GLY A 161 5.43 -12.17 2.78
C GLY A 161 5.76 -12.13 1.30
N TRP A 162 4.76 -12.24 0.43
CA TRP A 162 4.99 -12.17 -1.02
C TRP A 162 5.49 -10.82 -1.50
N LEU A 163 5.17 -9.72 -0.80
CA LEU A 163 5.59 -8.38 -1.22
C LEU A 163 6.99 -8.05 -0.67
N ILE A 164 7.22 -8.33 0.62
CA ILE A 164 8.49 -7.98 1.28
C ILE A 164 9.68 -8.83 0.80
N GLN A 165 9.43 -10.01 0.22
CA GLN A 165 10.48 -10.87 -0.34
C GLN A 165 10.81 -10.56 -1.82
N VAL A 166 9.94 -9.83 -2.52
CA VAL A 166 10.15 -9.46 -3.94
C VAL A 166 11.11 -8.26 -4.08
N VAL A 167 11.71 -7.79 -2.98
CA VAL A 167 12.82 -6.82 -2.99
C VAL A 167 14.06 -7.30 -3.76
N GLU A 168 14.17 -8.61 -4.01
CA GLU A 168 15.20 -9.24 -4.83
C GLU A 168 15.00 -9.02 -6.34
N ALA A 169 13.80 -8.60 -6.75
CA ALA A 169 13.53 -8.23 -8.13
C ALA A 169 14.26 -6.90 -8.48
N PRO A 170 14.52 -6.64 -9.77
CA PRO A 170 15.14 -5.40 -10.19
C PRO A 170 14.35 -4.16 -9.74
N THR A 171 15.05 -3.05 -9.51
CA THR A 171 14.46 -1.79 -9.00
C THR A 171 13.21 -1.31 -9.76
N PRO A 172 13.14 -1.38 -11.11
CA PRO A 172 11.90 -1.01 -11.81
C PRO A 172 10.72 -1.92 -11.50
N VAL A 173 10.96 -3.22 -11.22
CA VAL A 173 9.92 -4.17 -10.81
C VAL A 173 9.41 -3.83 -9.42
N SER A 174 10.31 -3.49 -8.48
CA SER A 174 9.91 -3.01 -7.16
C SER A 174 9.09 -1.72 -7.26
N ALA A 175 9.50 -0.77 -8.11
CA ALA A 175 8.71 0.45 -8.34
C ALA A 175 7.29 0.12 -8.87
N LEU A 176 7.18 -0.74 -9.89
CA LEU A 176 5.88 -1.16 -10.44
C LEU A 176 4.99 -1.86 -9.41
N LEU A 177 5.58 -2.77 -8.62
CA LEU A 177 4.87 -3.54 -7.60
C LEU A 177 4.33 -2.66 -6.49
N HIS A 178 5.21 -1.84 -5.91
CA HIS A 178 4.91 -1.08 -4.70
C HIS A 178 4.18 0.23 -4.97
N ALA A 179 4.26 0.77 -6.19
CA ALA A 179 3.55 1.98 -6.56
C ALA A 179 2.27 1.71 -7.36
N GLY A 180 2.18 0.57 -8.06
CA GLY A 180 1.07 0.27 -8.96
C GLY A 180 0.29 -0.98 -8.54
N ILE A 181 0.90 -2.15 -8.73
CA ILE A 181 0.17 -3.44 -8.69
C ILE A 181 -0.45 -3.72 -7.31
N VAL A 182 0.24 -3.35 -6.23
CA VAL A 182 -0.27 -3.54 -4.86
C VAL A 182 -1.57 -2.77 -4.62
N ASN A 183 -1.82 -1.67 -5.34
CA ASN A 183 -3.04 -0.88 -5.21
C ASN A 183 -4.28 -1.59 -5.79
N LEU A 184 -4.12 -2.65 -6.58
CA LEU A 184 -5.24 -3.34 -7.23
C LEU A 184 -6.28 -3.86 -6.23
N GLY A 185 -5.86 -4.23 -5.00
CA GLY A 185 -6.80 -4.60 -3.95
C GLY A 185 -7.72 -3.45 -3.51
N GLY A 186 -7.16 -2.24 -3.33
CA GLY A 186 -7.96 -1.04 -3.05
C GLY A 186 -8.83 -0.61 -4.22
N ILE A 187 -8.28 -0.66 -5.44
CA ILE A 187 -9.03 -0.36 -6.68
C ILE A 187 -10.23 -1.31 -6.81
N LEU A 188 -10.05 -2.61 -6.58
CA LEU A 188 -11.14 -3.58 -6.58
C LEU A 188 -12.25 -3.18 -5.62
N LEU A 189 -11.93 -2.87 -4.36
CA LEU A 189 -12.95 -2.49 -3.38
C LEU A 189 -13.63 -1.16 -3.69
N MET A 190 -12.93 -0.20 -4.31
CA MET A 190 -13.56 1.04 -4.78
C MET A 190 -14.52 0.79 -5.96
N LEU A 191 -14.14 -0.07 -6.92
CA LEU A 191 -15.00 -0.43 -8.05
C LEU A 191 -16.23 -1.23 -7.61
N PHE A 192 -16.09 -2.03 -6.56
CA PHE A 192 -17.16 -2.84 -5.97
C PHE A 192 -17.68 -2.25 -4.64
N ALA A 193 -17.57 -0.92 -4.47
CA ALA A 193 -17.96 -0.24 -3.24
C ALA A 193 -19.41 -0.53 -2.80
N PRO A 194 -20.42 -0.62 -3.70
CA PRO A 194 -21.77 -1.04 -3.32
C PRO A 194 -21.84 -2.42 -2.65
N VAL A 195 -21.03 -3.39 -3.10
CA VAL A 195 -20.98 -4.75 -2.50
C VAL A 195 -20.41 -4.69 -1.10
N LEU A 196 -19.35 -3.90 -0.89
CA LEU A 196 -18.75 -3.72 0.43
C LEU A 196 -19.70 -2.98 1.38
N ALA A 197 -20.33 -1.89 0.91
CA ALA A 197 -21.29 -1.11 1.68
C ALA A 197 -22.53 -1.93 2.10
N ALA A 198 -22.94 -2.90 1.27
CA ALA A 198 -24.02 -3.82 1.59
C ALA A 198 -23.68 -4.83 2.70
N SER A 199 -22.42 -4.94 3.15
CA SER A 199 -22.01 -5.82 4.25
C SER A 199 -21.14 -5.11 5.30
N PRO A 200 -21.77 -4.47 6.31
CA PRO A 200 -21.04 -3.82 7.41
C PRO A 200 -20.06 -4.76 8.13
N SER A 201 -20.40 -6.05 8.23
CA SER A 201 -19.53 -7.07 8.84
C SER A 201 -18.24 -7.31 8.05
N ALA A 202 -18.30 -7.31 6.72
CA ALA A 202 -17.12 -7.44 5.86
C ALA A 202 -16.25 -6.17 5.95
N SER A 203 -16.86 -4.99 5.98
CA SER A 203 -16.16 -3.71 6.20
C SER A 203 -15.47 -3.66 7.57
N LEU A 204 -16.12 -4.13 8.63
CA LEU A 204 -15.51 -4.22 9.96
C LEU A 204 -14.32 -5.20 9.98
N ALA A 205 -14.46 -6.36 9.34
CA ALA A 205 -13.37 -7.32 9.24
C ALA A 205 -12.17 -6.73 8.47
N LEU A 206 -12.44 -6.01 7.38
CA LEU A 206 -11.42 -5.28 6.62
C LEU A 206 -10.71 -4.24 7.52
N LEU A 207 -11.47 -3.44 8.27
CA LEU A 207 -10.94 -2.43 9.18
C LEU A 207 -10.01 -3.03 10.23
N VAL A 208 -10.43 -4.12 10.89
CA VAL A 208 -9.64 -4.76 11.94
C VAL A 208 -8.33 -5.31 11.37
N ILE A 209 -8.40 -6.05 10.27
CA ILE A 209 -7.23 -6.69 9.67
C ILE A 209 -6.26 -5.63 9.12
N ALA A 210 -6.77 -4.67 8.35
CA ALA A 210 -5.96 -3.62 7.75
C ALA A 210 -5.41 -2.64 8.79
N GLY A 211 -6.17 -2.31 9.83
CA GLY A 211 -5.74 -1.45 10.93
C GLY A 211 -4.60 -2.06 11.74
N VAL A 212 -4.73 -3.32 12.16
CA VAL A 212 -3.66 -4.04 12.88
C VAL A 212 -2.42 -4.19 11.99
N SER A 213 -2.63 -4.51 10.70
CA SER A 213 -1.55 -4.58 9.71
C SER A 213 -0.83 -3.23 9.56
N THR A 214 -1.55 -2.11 9.51
CA THR A 214 -0.98 -0.76 9.46
C THR A 214 -0.11 -0.45 10.67
N LEU A 215 -0.61 -0.76 11.87
CA LEU A 215 0.11 -0.55 13.13
C LEU A 215 1.42 -1.35 13.15
N VAL A 216 1.35 -2.67 12.93
CA VAL A 216 2.51 -3.54 13.03
C VAL A 216 3.51 -3.25 11.90
N ALA A 217 3.06 -3.15 10.64
CA ALA A 217 3.94 -2.89 9.51
C ALA A 217 4.59 -1.49 9.58
N GLY A 218 3.86 -0.50 10.08
CA GLY A 218 4.38 0.85 10.32
C GLY A 218 5.53 0.84 11.32
N LEU A 219 5.37 0.12 12.44
CA LEU A 219 6.41 -0.03 13.45
C LEU A 219 7.61 -0.84 12.93
N VAL A 220 7.37 -1.95 12.21
CA VAL A 220 8.46 -2.75 11.62
C VAL A 220 9.29 -1.90 10.66
N SER A 221 8.64 -1.09 9.80
CA SER A 221 9.32 -0.21 8.84
C SER A 221 10.34 0.74 9.49
N LEU A 222 10.12 1.16 10.74
CA LEU A 222 11.07 2.03 11.46
C LEU A 222 12.37 1.32 11.86
N THR A 223 12.32 0.00 12.02
CA THR A 223 13.44 -0.80 12.53
C THR A 223 14.31 -1.43 11.45
N ARG A 224 13.81 -1.53 10.20
CA ARG A 224 14.53 -2.20 9.11
C ARG A 224 15.67 -1.34 8.57
N VAL A 225 16.86 -1.94 8.52
CA VAL A 225 18.10 -1.29 8.06
C VAL A 225 18.16 -1.17 6.54
N SER A 226 17.73 -2.20 5.80
CA SER A 226 17.76 -2.19 4.33
C SER A 226 16.71 -1.23 3.77
N ILE A 227 17.16 -0.28 2.93
CA ILE A 227 16.29 0.75 2.32
C ILE A 227 15.12 0.11 1.57
N LYS A 228 15.37 -0.87 0.69
CA LYS A 228 14.31 -1.53 -0.07
C LYS A 228 13.33 -2.28 0.82
N VAL A 229 13.82 -2.95 1.87
CA VAL A 229 12.98 -3.70 2.81
C VAL A 229 12.13 -2.75 3.66
N LYS A 230 12.71 -1.65 4.13
CA LYS A 230 11.99 -0.56 4.81
C LYS A 230 10.91 0.04 3.91
N LEU A 231 11.24 0.31 2.64
CA LEU A 231 10.27 0.79 1.66
C LEU A 231 9.15 -0.23 1.41
N ALA A 232 9.45 -1.53 1.42
CA ALA A 232 8.46 -2.58 1.27
C ALA A 232 7.51 -2.66 2.47
N TRP A 233 8.03 -2.65 3.70
CA TRP A 233 7.21 -2.64 4.92
C TRP A 233 6.35 -1.38 5.05
N SER A 234 6.88 -0.22 4.69
CA SER A 234 6.04 0.99 4.62
C SER A 234 4.97 0.90 3.54
N THR A 235 5.16 0.14 2.45
CA THR A 235 4.05 -0.11 1.50
C THR A 235 2.96 -0.97 2.13
N VAL A 236 3.31 -2.03 2.89
CA VAL A 236 2.32 -2.83 3.62
C VAL A 236 1.48 -1.95 4.57
N ALA A 237 2.15 -1.04 5.29
CA ALA A 237 1.48 -0.11 6.19
C ALA A 237 0.57 0.89 5.46
N GLN A 238 1.04 1.51 4.37
CA GLN A 238 0.27 2.48 3.60
C GLN A 238 -0.93 1.82 2.90
N MET A 239 -0.77 0.62 2.35
CA MET A 239 -1.89 -0.12 1.78
C MET A 239 -2.89 -0.58 2.84
N GLY A 240 -2.43 -0.88 4.06
CA GLY A 240 -3.32 -1.09 5.20
C GLY A 240 -4.12 0.17 5.53
N LEU A 241 -3.47 1.33 5.55
CA LEU A 241 -4.14 2.61 5.80
C LEU A 241 -5.17 2.93 4.71
N MET A 242 -4.85 2.72 3.43
CA MET A 242 -5.80 2.87 2.32
C MET A 242 -7.02 1.94 2.48
N LEU A 243 -6.81 0.69 2.93
CA LEU A 243 -7.91 -0.23 3.20
C LEU A 243 -8.74 0.17 4.42
N VAL A 244 -8.14 0.79 5.44
CA VAL A 244 -8.86 1.40 6.57
C VAL A 244 -9.74 2.56 6.09
N GLU A 245 -9.21 3.43 5.22
CA GLU A 245 -9.98 4.54 4.61
C GLU A 245 -11.21 3.99 3.85
N ILE A 246 -11.02 2.94 3.04
CA ILE A 246 -12.11 2.24 2.33
C ILE A 246 -13.11 1.63 3.31
N ALA A 247 -12.64 0.96 4.37
CA ALA A 247 -13.50 0.33 5.37
C ALA A 247 -14.35 1.33 6.16
N LEU A 248 -13.85 2.56 6.34
CA LEU A 248 -14.57 3.68 6.95
C LEU A 248 -15.48 4.42 5.95
N GLY A 249 -15.51 4.02 4.68
CA GLY A 249 -16.28 4.69 3.63
C GLY A 249 -15.68 6.01 3.15
N LEU A 250 -14.43 6.32 3.52
CA LEU A 250 -13.70 7.54 3.14
C LEU A 250 -13.04 7.35 1.77
N TYR A 251 -13.84 7.03 0.75
CA TYR A 251 -13.31 6.61 -0.55
C TYR A 251 -12.57 7.74 -1.30
N GLU A 252 -12.93 9.00 -1.06
CA GLU A 252 -12.20 10.16 -1.59
C GLU A 252 -10.79 10.26 -0.99
N LEU A 253 -10.64 9.92 0.29
CA LEU A 253 -9.34 9.84 0.95
C LEU A 253 -8.55 8.63 0.43
N ALA A 254 -9.20 7.48 0.24
CA ALA A 254 -8.57 6.30 -0.35
C ALA A 254 -8.03 6.55 -1.75
N LEU A 255 -8.78 7.27 -2.60
CA LEU A 255 -8.31 7.65 -3.93
C LEU A 255 -7.15 8.65 -3.87
N LEU A 256 -7.25 9.68 -3.01
CA LEU A 256 -6.17 10.63 -2.78
C LEU A 256 -4.89 9.93 -2.31
N HIS A 257 -5.03 9.05 -1.31
CA HIS A 257 -3.96 8.22 -0.78
C HIS A 257 -3.34 7.41 -1.90
N LEU A 258 -4.15 6.67 -2.66
CA LEU A 258 -3.67 5.84 -3.76
C LEU A 258 -2.82 6.65 -4.74
N LEU A 259 -3.29 7.82 -5.18
CA LEU A 259 -2.55 8.69 -6.09
C LEU A 259 -1.21 9.15 -5.47
N ALA A 260 -1.25 9.70 -4.26
CA ALA A 260 -0.07 10.19 -3.56
C ALA A 260 0.96 9.09 -3.30
N HIS A 261 0.50 7.93 -2.82
CA HIS A 261 1.30 6.74 -2.58
C HIS A 261 1.98 6.27 -3.86
N SER A 262 1.24 6.21 -4.97
CA SER A 262 1.77 5.77 -6.26
C SER A 262 2.93 6.64 -6.73
N PHE A 263 2.79 7.97 -6.68
CA PHE A 263 3.88 8.88 -7.03
C PHE A 263 5.06 8.78 -6.05
N TYR A 264 4.78 8.83 -4.76
CA TYR A 264 5.80 8.79 -3.72
C TYR A 264 6.61 7.49 -3.74
N LYS A 265 5.96 6.33 -3.92
CA LYS A 265 6.63 5.03 -3.97
C LYS A 265 7.40 4.83 -5.25
N ALA A 266 6.86 5.21 -6.40
CA ALA A 266 7.60 5.14 -7.65
C ALA A 266 8.90 5.94 -7.55
N PHE A 267 8.82 7.19 -7.08
CA PHE A 267 9.99 8.02 -6.83
C PHE A 267 10.96 7.37 -5.82
N SER A 268 10.47 6.94 -4.66
CA SER A 268 11.32 6.39 -3.59
C SER A 268 12.05 5.11 -4.00
N PHE A 269 11.41 4.21 -4.74
CA PHE A 269 12.07 2.99 -5.22
C PHE A 269 13.08 3.29 -6.33
N LEU A 270 12.73 4.13 -7.31
CA LEU A 270 13.65 4.50 -8.39
C LEU A 270 14.86 5.31 -7.89
N ASN A 271 14.67 6.11 -6.83
CA ASN A 271 15.72 6.89 -6.18
C ASN A 271 16.47 6.13 -5.06
N SER A 272 16.10 4.88 -4.76
CA SER A 272 16.67 4.11 -3.63
C SER A 272 18.18 3.89 -3.75
N GLY A 273 18.74 3.93 -4.96
CA GLY A 273 20.18 3.87 -5.21
C GLY A 273 20.95 5.07 -4.62
N ASN A 274 20.31 6.23 -4.47
CA ASN A 274 20.92 7.44 -3.89
C ASN A 274 20.80 7.50 -2.36
N GLY A 275 20.35 6.42 -1.70
CA GLY A 275 20.09 6.43 -0.25
C GLY A 275 21.35 6.62 0.60
N VAL A 276 22.52 6.19 0.13
CA VAL A 276 23.80 6.41 0.83
C VAL A 276 24.11 7.91 0.92
N ASN A 277 23.92 8.65 -0.17
CA ASN A 277 24.13 10.11 -0.18
C ASN A 277 23.16 10.83 0.77
N HIS A 278 21.90 10.37 0.85
CA HIS A 278 20.94 10.92 1.80
C HIS A 278 21.37 10.66 3.25
N TRP A 279 21.86 9.44 3.54
CA TRP A 279 22.35 9.10 4.87
C TRP A 279 23.57 9.95 5.27
N LEU A 280 24.52 10.14 4.35
CA LEU A 280 25.66 11.03 4.57
C LEU A 280 25.21 12.48 4.82
N ALA A 281 24.25 13.00 4.04
CA ALA A 281 23.71 14.34 4.26
C ALA A 281 23.03 14.48 5.64
N THR A 282 22.34 13.43 6.13
CA THR A 282 21.73 13.45 7.47
C THR A 282 22.76 13.39 8.60
N GLN A 283 23.88 12.69 8.42
CA GLN A 283 24.99 12.65 9.38
C GLN A 283 25.64 14.03 9.55
N LEU A 284 25.74 14.77 8.45
CA LEU A 284 26.32 16.12 8.42
C LEU A 284 25.36 17.20 8.95
N ALA A 285 24.06 16.89 9.09
CA ALA A 285 23.09 17.81 9.63
C ALA A 285 23.06 17.72 11.17
N ASP A 286 23.33 18.82 11.86
CA ASP A 286 23.23 18.87 13.33
C ASP A 286 21.84 18.43 13.82
N ALA A 287 21.78 17.24 14.41
CA ALA A 287 20.54 16.68 14.93
C ALA A 287 20.34 17.13 16.40
N SER A 288 19.41 18.07 16.62
CA SER A 288 19.00 18.43 17.98
C SER A 288 17.80 17.60 18.44
N VAL A 289 17.87 17.08 19.68
CA VAL A 289 16.76 16.33 20.27
C VAL A 289 15.64 17.29 20.68
N PRO A 290 14.38 17.08 20.25
CA PRO A 290 13.26 17.94 20.62
C PRO A 290 12.97 17.91 22.12
N ARG A 291 12.83 19.09 22.73
CA ARG A 291 12.34 19.28 24.10
C ARG A 291 10.81 19.26 24.11
N ARG A 292 10.21 19.04 25.29
CA ARG A 292 8.74 19.07 25.47
C ARG A 292 8.10 20.38 24.97
N SER A 293 8.75 21.52 25.15
CA SER A 293 8.27 22.80 24.64
C SER A 293 8.19 22.86 23.11
N HIS A 294 9.13 22.22 22.39
CA HIS A 294 9.11 22.16 20.94
C HIS A 294 7.93 21.33 20.44
N TRP A 295 7.61 20.22 21.12
CA TRP A 295 6.44 19.40 20.84
C TRP A 295 5.15 20.17 21.03
N LEU A 296 4.96 20.80 22.21
CA LEU A 296 3.76 21.57 22.49
C LEU A 296 3.57 22.72 21.48
N ALA A 297 4.65 23.43 21.14
CA ALA A 297 4.59 24.48 20.12
C ALA A 297 4.20 23.92 18.75
N ALA A 298 4.80 22.81 18.30
CA ALA A 298 4.49 22.18 17.02
C ALA A 298 3.04 21.66 16.95
N MET A 299 2.55 21.07 18.04
CA MET A 299 1.19 20.55 18.15
C MET A 299 0.16 21.69 18.14
N ALA A 300 0.43 22.78 18.86
CA ALA A 300 -0.42 23.95 18.89
C ALA A 300 -0.48 24.66 17.53
N THR A 301 0.67 24.84 16.86
CA THR A 301 0.70 25.43 15.51
C THR A 301 -0.01 24.53 14.51
N ALA A 302 0.26 23.21 14.51
CA ALA A 302 -0.44 22.26 13.65
C ALA A 302 -1.96 22.29 13.86
N ALA A 303 -2.43 22.31 15.11
CA ALA A 303 -3.85 22.41 15.42
C ALA A 303 -4.46 23.72 14.89
N GLY A 304 -3.80 24.86 15.12
CA GLY A 304 -4.25 26.16 14.62
C GLY A 304 -4.37 26.20 13.10
N LEU A 305 -3.38 25.68 12.37
CA LEU A 305 -3.41 25.62 10.90
C LEU A 305 -4.54 24.71 10.38
N ILE A 306 -4.72 23.53 10.99
CA ILE A 306 -5.77 22.60 10.59
C ILE A 306 -7.15 23.18 10.87
N VAL A 307 -7.37 23.80 12.03
CA VAL A 307 -8.64 24.46 12.37
C VAL A 307 -8.93 25.60 11.40
N ALA A 308 -7.93 26.43 11.08
CA ALA A 308 -8.12 27.53 10.12
C ALA A 308 -8.55 27.04 8.73
N VAL A 309 -7.97 25.95 8.23
CA VAL A 309 -8.35 25.35 6.94
C VAL A 309 -9.69 24.60 7.04
N HIS A 310 -9.98 23.98 8.18
CA HIS A 310 -11.25 23.30 8.40
C HIS A 310 -12.43 24.28 8.43
N LEU A 311 -12.27 25.44 9.08
CA LEU A 311 -13.31 26.47 9.12
C LEU A 311 -13.60 27.08 7.75
N SER A 312 -12.64 27.09 6.83
CA SER A 312 -12.82 27.65 5.49
C SER A 312 -13.39 26.66 4.48
N VAL A 313 -12.92 25.40 4.49
CA VAL A 313 -13.23 24.42 3.43
C VAL A 313 -13.72 23.06 3.97
N GLY A 314 -13.77 22.83 5.29
CA GLY A 314 -14.37 21.61 5.86
C GLY A 314 -13.58 20.32 5.58
N ILE A 315 -12.34 20.23 6.05
CA ILE A 315 -11.46 19.09 5.71
C ILE A 315 -11.59 17.83 6.59
N LEU A 316 -12.20 17.92 7.78
CA LEU A 316 -12.21 16.86 8.79
C LEU A 316 -13.58 16.15 8.77
N ASN A 317 -13.58 14.89 8.34
CA ASN A 317 -14.79 14.04 8.26
C ASN A 317 -14.71 12.80 9.17
N SER A 318 -13.54 12.58 9.79
CA SER A 318 -13.24 11.43 10.65
C SER A 318 -12.25 11.87 11.73
N LEU A 319 -12.45 11.39 12.96
CA LEU A 319 -11.56 11.62 14.08
C LEU A 319 -10.20 10.95 13.84
N ALA A 320 -10.19 9.72 13.31
CA ALA A 320 -8.97 9.00 13.00
C ALA A 320 -8.14 9.71 11.91
N ALA A 321 -8.79 10.17 10.84
CA ALA A 321 -8.14 10.95 9.78
C ALA A 321 -7.61 12.30 10.30
N GLY A 322 -8.40 12.99 11.14
CA GLY A 322 -7.99 14.24 11.77
C GLY A 322 -6.77 14.07 12.68
N TRP A 323 -6.73 12.99 13.46
CA TRP A 323 -5.58 12.62 14.28
C TRP A 323 -4.31 12.39 13.44
N LEU A 324 -4.41 11.59 12.37
CA LEU A 324 -3.27 11.37 11.47
C LEU A 324 -2.76 12.66 10.84
N LEU A 325 -3.67 13.52 10.37
CA LEU A 325 -3.31 14.81 9.80
C LEU A 325 -2.61 15.72 10.82
N TRP A 326 -3.13 15.79 12.04
CA TRP A 326 -2.54 16.56 13.12
C TRP A 326 -1.13 16.07 13.49
N MET A 327 -0.95 14.75 13.58
CA MET A 327 0.36 14.17 13.85
C MET A 327 1.35 14.37 12.71
N ALA A 328 0.91 14.26 11.46
CA ALA A 328 1.73 14.52 10.28
C ALA A 328 2.19 15.99 10.21
N MET A 329 1.29 16.94 10.46
CA MET A 329 1.63 18.37 10.49
C MET A 329 2.56 18.71 11.67
N THR A 330 2.35 18.09 12.82
CA THR A 330 3.24 18.24 13.99
C THR A 330 4.67 17.77 13.63
N MET A 331 4.79 16.60 12.99
CA MET A 331 6.08 16.05 12.53
C MET A 331 6.78 16.94 11.50
N LEU A 332 6.02 17.59 10.62
CA LEU A 332 6.55 18.52 9.61
C LEU A 332 7.13 19.79 10.25
N LEU A 333 6.48 20.32 11.28
CA LEU A 333 6.85 21.59 11.94
C LEU A 333 7.95 21.43 12.98
N LEU A 334 8.08 20.24 13.58
CA LEU A 334 9.00 19.98 14.69
C LEU A 334 10.48 20.30 14.36
N PRO A 335 11.06 19.95 13.18
CA PRO A 335 12.45 20.29 12.85
C PRO A 335 12.74 21.80 12.79
N ALA A 336 11.76 22.61 12.37
CA ALA A 336 11.93 24.07 12.31
C ALA A 336 12.03 24.71 13.71
N LEU A 337 11.36 24.10 14.69
CA LEU A 337 11.31 24.57 16.07
C LEU A 337 12.49 24.10 16.92
N THR A 338 13.14 23.00 16.54
CA THR A 338 14.19 22.33 17.33
C THR A 338 15.59 22.85 17.06
N ARG A 339 15.85 23.36 15.85
CA ARG A 339 17.17 23.90 15.49
C ARG A 339 17.36 25.29 16.13
N PRO A 340 18.38 25.51 16.97
CA PRO A 340 18.70 26.82 17.51
C PRO A 340 19.29 27.75 16.42
N GLY A 341 19.43 29.04 16.71
CA GLY A 341 20.06 30.04 15.83
C GLY A 341 19.15 31.21 15.44
N ALA A 342 19.76 32.30 14.98
CA ALA A 342 19.08 33.57 14.64
C ALA A 342 18.03 33.43 13.53
N ALA A 343 18.19 32.45 12.64
CA ALA A 343 17.23 32.13 11.58
C ALA A 343 16.04 31.27 12.05
N ARG A 344 15.88 30.99 13.35
CA ARG A 344 14.74 30.23 13.87
C ARG A 344 13.36 30.81 13.48
N PRO A 345 13.06 32.12 13.67
CA PRO A 345 11.74 32.65 13.33
C PRO A 345 11.44 32.54 11.83
N THR A 346 12.43 32.77 10.97
CA THR A 346 12.26 32.64 9.52
C THR A 346 12.03 31.20 9.11
N ARG A 347 12.76 30.23 9.69
CA ARG A 347 12.51 28.79 9.46
C ARG A 347 11.10 28.36 9.89
N VAL A 348 10.66 28.80 11.07
CA VAL A 348 9.31 28.50 11.58
C VAL A 348 8.26 29.09 10.64
N LEU A 349 8.40 30.35 10.24
CA LEU A 349 7.50 31.00 9.28
C LEU A 349 7.43 30.22 7.96
N LEU A 350 8.58 29.91 7.36
CA LEU A 350 8.64 29.15 6.11
C LEU A 350 8.01 27.75 6.25
N SER A 351 8.26 27.06 7.37
CA SER A 351 7.66 25.75 7.63
C SER A 351 6.15 25.82 7.81
N SER A 352 5.63 26.87 8.46
CA SER A 352 4.19 27.10 8.64
C SER A 352 3.51 27.47 7.32
N VAL A 353 4.13 28.32 6.50
CA VAL A 353 3.65 28.66 5.15
C VAL A 353 3.62 27.40 4.27
N PHE A 354 4.66 26.59 4.33
CA PHE A 354 4.70 25.31 3.61
C PHE A 354 3.63 24.33 4.09
N ALA A 355 3.43 24.20 5.41
CA ALA A 355 2.37 23.38 6.00
C ALA A 355 0.97 23.85 5.57
N LEU A 356 0.72 25.16 5.57
CA LEU A 356 -0.51 25.76 5.06
C LEU A 356 -0.72 25.45 3.57
N GLY A 357 0.32 25.59 2.75
CA GLY A 357 0.27 25.26 1.33
C GLY A 357 -0.06 23.78 1.09
N LEU A 358 0.56 22.87 1.86
CA LEU A 358 0.25 21.44 1.80
C LEU A 358 -1.18 21.12 2.25
N LEU A 359 -1.67 21.77 3.32
CA LEU A 359 -3.05 21.61 3.77
C LEU A 359 -4.05 22.12 2.73
N GLY A 360 -3.77 23.27 2.10
CA GLY A 360 -4.58 23.81 1.01
C GLY A 360 -4.60 22.89 -0.20
N LEU A 361 -3.45 22.35 -0.60
CA LEU A 361 -3.34 21.39 -1.69
C LEU A 361 -4.10 20.09 -1.38
N TYR A 362 -3.92 19.55 -0.16
CA TYR A 362 -4.67 18.39 0.33
C TYR A 362 -6.18 18.65 0.28
N ALA A 363 -6.65 19.79 0.78
CA ALA A 363 -8.06 20.17 0.79
C ALA A 363 -8.63 20.27 -0.63
N ALA A 364 -7.90 20.92 -1.54
CA ALA A 364 -8.29 21.13 -2.93
C ALA A 364 -8.40 19.80 -3.69
N ILE A 365 -7.39 18.92 -3.57
CA ILE A 365 -7.42 17.62 -4.25
C ILE A 365 -8.50 16.73 -3.62
N LYS A 366 -8.62 16.69 -2.28
CA LYS A 366 -9.67 15.92 -1.61
C LYS A 366 -11.06 16.32 -2.14
N HIS A 367 -11.36 17.62 -2.21
CA HIS A 367 -12.65 18.12 -2.69
C HIS A 367 -12.89 17.80 -4.17
N SER A 368 -11.88 17.95 -5.02
CA SER A 368 -12.02 17.65 -6.45
C SER A 368 -12.25 16.15 -6.70
N LEU A 369 -11.72 15.27 -5.84
CA LEU A 369 -11.86 13.83 -5.98
C LEU A 369 -13.25 13.28 -5.59
N ILE A 370 -14.06 14.03 -4.82
CA ILE A 370 -15.39 13.58 -4.38
C ILE A 370 -16.28 13.20 -5.57
N VAL A 371 -16.21 13.94 -6.68
CA VAL A 371 -17.02 13.71 -7.89
C VAL A 371 -16.68 12.38 -8.58
N PHE A 372 -15.48 11.84 -8.33
CA PHE A 372 -14.99 10.64 -8.99
C PHE A 372 -15.32 9.36 -8.22
N VAL A 373 -15.87 9.45 -7.02
CA VAL A 373 -16.07 8.28 -6.16
C VAL A 373 -17.49 8.23 -5.62
N ALA A 374 -17.97 7.04 -5.28
CA ALA A 374 -19.27 6.88 -4.65
C ALA A 374 -19.31 7.63 -3.31
N GLY A 375 -20.42 8.33 -3.03
CA GLY A 375 -20.64 8.99 -1.74
C GLY A 375 -20.63 7.96 -0.61
N GLY A 376 -19.78 8.17 0.39
CA GLY A 376 -19.73 7.33 1.59
C GLY A 376 -20.88 7.66 2.55
N ASN A 377 -21.58 6.64 3.04
CA ASN A 377 -22.52 6.77 4.16
C ASN A 377 -21.82 6.47 5.49
N ALA A 378 -22.18 7.29 6.50
CA ALA A 378 -21.81 7.29 7.92
C ALA A 378 -20.60 6.44 8.35
N THR A 379 -19.49 7.13 8.65
CA THR A 379 -18.45 6.61 9.53
C THR A 379 -19.09 6.10 10.82
N TYR A 380 -19.09 4.78 11.03
CA TYR A 380 -19.56 4.23 12.30
C TYR A 380 -18.65 4.76 13.40
N LEU A 381 -19.21 5.47 14.38
CA LEU A 381 -18.44 6.10 15.46
C LEU A 381 -17.46 5.12 16.13
N PHE A 382 -17.89 3.87 16.33
CA PHE A 382 -17.04 2.82 16.89
C PHE A 382 -15.89 2.41 15.96
N ALA A 383 -16.14 2.32 14.66
CA ALA A 383 -15.11 1.99 13.67
C ALA A 383 -14.05 3.09 13.58
N ASP A 384 -14.48 4.35 13.56
CA ASP A 384 -13.58 5.50 13.55
C ASP A 384 -12.78 5.60 14.86
N ALA A 385 -13.42 5.37 16.01
CA ALA A 385 -12.74 5.31 17.31
C ALA A 385 -11.71 4.17 17.38
N PHE A 386 -12.01 3.00 16.83
CA PHE A 386 -11.07 1.89 16.75
C PHE A 386 -9.84 2.25 15.91
N ALA A 387 -10.03 2.84 14.73
CA ALA A 387 -8.93 3.32 13.89
C ALA A 387 -8.08 4.39 14.62
N LEU A 388 -8.74 5.33 15.31
CA LEU A 388 -8.07 6.35 16.11
C LEU A 388 -7.15 5.73 17.19
N VAL A 389 -7.65 4.74 17.94
CA VAL A 389 -6.86 4.04 18.97
C VAL A 389 -5.61 3.39 18.35
N LEU A 390 -5.75 2.75 17.19
CA LEU A 390 -4.61 2.17 16.48
C LEU A 390 -3.59 3.22 16.03
N PHE A 391 -4.03 4.37 15.54
CA PHE A 391 -3.13 5.45 15.12
C PHE A 391 -2.46 6.16 16.29
N ILE A 392 -3.14 6.32 17.43
CA ILE A 392 -2.54 6.76 18.69
C ILE A 392 -1.46 5.76 19.12
N ALA A 393 -1.75 4.46 19.11
CA ALA A 393 -0.80 3.42 19.46
C ALA A 393 0.41 3.40 18.52
N LEU A 394 0.20 3.50 17.20
CA LEU A 394 1.26 3.58 16.20
C LEU A 394 2.22 4.72 16.49
N PHE A 395 1.68 5.90 16.80
CA PHE A 395 2.47 7.08 17.05
C PHE A 395 3.17 7.03 18.43
N ALA A 396 2.48 6.60 19.48
CA ALA A 396 3.08 6.45 20.80
C ALA A 396 4.24 5.44 20.80
N LEU A 397 4.05 4.29 20.13
CA LEU A 397 5.08 3.25 20.02
C LEU A 397 6.22 3.66 19.09
N SER A 398 5.95 4.39 18.00
CA SER A 398 7.02 4.90 17.12
C SER A 398 7.93 5.89 17.85
N LEU A 399 7.35 6.80 18.64
CA LEU A 399 8.12 7.71 19.49
C LEU A 399 8.89 7.00 20.58
N ALA A 400 8.31 5.96 21.19
CA ALA A 400 9.01 5.17 22.19
C ALA A 400 10.25 4.48 21.60
N VAL A 401 10.11 3.88 20.41
CA VAL A 401 11.23 3.26 19.69
C VAL A 401 12.30 4.29 19.30
N GLN A 402 11.90 5.50 18.92
CA GLN A 402 12.84 6.54 18.47
C GLN A 402 13.58 7.25 19.63
N TYR A 403 12.90 7.57 20.73
CA TYR A 403 13.43 8.43 21.80
C TYR A 403 13.77 7.69 23.10
N TRP A 404 13.24 6.50 23.32
CA TRP A 404 13.50 5.71 24.54
C TRP A 404 14.11 4.33 24.29
N PRO A 405 15.13 4.18 23.41
CA PRO A 405 15.72 2.88 23.08
C PRO A 405 16.37 2.18 24.29
N HIS A 406 16.73 2.93 25.33
CA HIS A 406 17.35 2.42 26.56
C HIS A 406 16.36 1.66 27.46
N LYS A 407 15.04 1.83 27.31
CA LYS A 407 14.06 1.13 28.15
C LYS A 407 13.97 -0.34 27.75
N ALA A 408 14.02 -1.25 28.73
CA ALA A 408 14.04 -2.69 28.48
C ALA A 408 12.86 -3.19 27.63
N TRP A 409 11.65 -2.68 27.87
CA TRP A 409 10.46 -3.06 27.08
C TRP A 409 10.53 -2.54 25.63
N VAL A 410 11.10 -1.35 25.42
CA VAL A 410 11.31 -0.78 24.07
C VAL A 410 12.35 -1.60 23.31
N ASN A 411 13.42 -2.02 23.98
CA ASN A 411 14.44 -2.86 23.37
C ASN A 411 13.86 -4.24 22.95
N ARG A 412 13.06 -4.87 23.81
CA ARG A 412 12.34 -6.12 23.44
C ARG A 412 11.42 -5.92 22.24
N LEU A 413 10.65 -4.82 22.25
CA LEU A 413 9.79 -4.45 21.13
C LEU A 413 10.61 -4.22 19.85
N PHE A 414 11.72 -3.50 19.93
CA PHE A 414 12.62 -3.25 18.81
C PHE A 414 13.18 -4.55 18.22
N ILE A 415 13.62 -5.50 19.05
CA ILE A 415 14.12 -6.81 18.59
C ILE A 415 13.01 -7.56 17.82
N TRP A 416 11.80 -7.60 18.39
CA TRP A 416 10.66 -8.26 17.76
C TRP A 416 10.25 -7.60 16.45
N LEU A 417 10.20 -6.25 16.41
CA LEU A 417 9.90 -5.48 15.21
C LEU A 417 11.00 -5.63 14.13
N ASN A 418 12.27 -5.61 14.53
CA ASN A 418 13.39 -5.76 13.61
C ASN A 418 13.38 -7.14 12.94
N ALA A 419 12.90 -8.17 13.63
CA ALA A 419 12.65 -9.50 13.08
C ALA A 419 11.37 -9.58 12.21
N GLY A 420 10.68 -8.47 11.94
CA GLY A 420 9.42 -8.48 11.19
C GLY A 420 8.31 -9.25 11.91
N ALA A 421 8.33 -9.22 13.25
CA ALA A 421 7.42 -9.97 14.11
C ALA A 421 7.47 -11.50 13.92
N TYR A 422 8.50 -12.03 13.24
CA TYR A 422 8.62 -13.44 12.85
C TYR A 422 7.48 -13.99 11.97
N LEU A 423 6.62 -13.10 11.45
CA LEU A 423 5.40 -13.49 10.74
C LEU A 423 5.71 -14.15 9.40
N ASP A 424 6.71 -13.62 8.69
CA ASP A 424 7.09 -14.12 7.37
C ASP A 424 7.85 -15.45 7.45
N GLU A 425 8.67 -15.66 8.48
CA GLU A 425 9.36 -16.92 8.74
C GLU A 425 8.35 -18.03 9.00
N TRP A 426 7.32 -17.76 9.81
CA TRP A 426 6.25 -18.72 10.07
C TRP A 426 5.42 -19.01 8.82
N ALA A 427 5.02 -17.97 8.08
CA ALA A 427 4.31 -18.12 6.81
C ALA A 427 5.12 -18.90 5.78
N THR A 428 6.44 -18.67 5.70
CA THR A 428 7.35 -19.37 4.79
C THR A 428 7.47 -20.84 5.17
N ARG A 429 7.65 -21.16 6.46
CA ARG A 429 7.72 -22.55 6.95
C ARG A 429 6.44 -23.32 6.62
N LEU A 430 5.28 -22.71 6.85
CA LEU A 430 4.00 -23.31 6.48
C LEU A 430 3.87 -23.51 4.97
N THR A 431 4.21 -22.49 4.19
CA THR A 431 4.14 -22.58 2.72
C THR A 431 5.00 -23.71 2.19
N LEU A 432 6.25 -23.84 2.68
CA LEU A 432 7.16 -24.89 2.22
C LEU A 432 6.79 -26.28 2.75
N LYS A 433 6.15 -26.37 3.93
CA LYS A 433 5.66 -27.64 4.47
C LYS A 433 4.48 -28.18 3.64
N TRP A 434 3.58 -27.30 3.20
CA TRP A 434 2.35 -27.70 2.50
C TRP A 434 2.51 -27.70 0.98
N TRP A 435 3.42 -26.88 0.46
CA TRP A 435 3.63 -26.68 -0.97
C TRP A 435 5.11 -26.52 -1.32
N PRO A 436 5.92 -27.60 -1.20
CA PRO A 436 7.35 -27.56 -1.48
C PRO A 436 7.62 -27.18 -2.94
N SER A 437 8.69 -26.42 -3.17
CA SER A 437 9.15 -26.10 -4.52
C SER A 437 10.33 -26.99 -4.89
N ALA A 438 10.17 -27.78 -5.96
CA ALA A 438 11.24 -28.64 -6.49
C ALA A 438 12.48 -27.83 -6.89
N SER A 439 12.30 -26.62 -7.43
CA SER A 439 13.40 -25.75 -7.82
C SER A 439 14.19 -25.23 -6.62
N LEU A 440 13.52 -24.98 -5.49
CA LEU A 440 14.20 -24.60 -4.24
C LEU A 440 14.95 -25.79 -3.61
N ILE A 441 14.37 -26.99 -3.66
CA ILE A 441 15.02 -28.21 -3.17
C ILE A 441 16.30 -28.48 -3.98
N GLN A 442 16.25 -28.35 -5.30
CA GLN A 442 17.39 -28.55 -6.19
C GLN A 442 18.51 -27.52 -5.97
N LEU A 443 18.15 -26.27 -5.66
CA LEU A 443 19.10 -25.21 -5.32
C LEU A 443 19.75 -25.42 -3.95
N GLN A 444 18.99 -25.93 -2.97
CA GLN A 444 19.53 -26.30 -1.67
C GLN A 444 20.59 -27.40 -1.83
N THR A 445 20.35 -28.37 -2.72
CA THR A 445 21.33 -29.43 -3.02
C THR A 445 22.55 -28.97 -3.84
N THR A 446 22.49 -27.84 -4.55
CA THR A 446 23.61 -27.35 -5.39
C THR A 446 24.45 -26.25 -4.73
N GLN A 447 23.86 -25.38 -3.91
CA GLN A 447 24.61 -24.30 -3.22
C GLN A 447 25.28 -24.74 -1.91
N TRP A 448 24.84 -25.85 -1.32
CA TRP A 448 25.36 -26.38 -0.04
C TRP A 448 26.23 -27.63 -0.20
N GLN A 449 26.66 -27.96 -1.42
CA GLN A 449 27.81 -28.85 -1.55
C GLN A 449 29.05 -27.99 -1.27
N PRO A 450 29.84 -28.27 -0.22
CA PRO A 450 31.17 -27.70 -0.16
C PRO A 450 31.83 -28.10 -1.47
N HIS A 451 32.40 -27.14 -2.20
CA HIS A 451 33.29 -27.47 -3.30
C HIS A 451 34.26 -28.50 -2.73
N LYS A 452 34.17 -29.75 -3.20
CA LYS A 452 35.27 -30.69 -3.03
C LYS A 452 36.41 -30.03 -3.79
N GLU A 453 37.24 -29.28 -3.05
CA GLU A 453 38.54 -28.87 -3.54
C GLU A 453 39.23 -30.15 -3.99
N THR A 454 39.30 -30.35 -5.30
CA THR A 454 40.14 -31.38 -5.90
C THR A 454 41.56 -30.99 -5.55
N ARG A 455 42.11 -31.70 -4.55
CA ARG A 455 43.52 -31.69 -4.16
C ARG A 455 44.42 -32.01 -5.35
#